data_AF-A0A0F8ZIV8-F1
#
_entry.id   AF-A0A0F8ZIV8-F1
#
_cell.length_a   1.000
_cell.length_b   1.000
_cell.length_c   1.000
_cell.angle_alpha   90.00
_cell.angle_beta   90.00
_cell.angle_gamma   90.00
#
_symmetry.space_group_name_H-M   'P 1'
#
loop_
_entity.id
_entity.type
_entity.pdbx_description
1 polymer ?
#
loop_
_entity_poly.entity_id
_entity_poly.type
_entity_poly.pdbx_seq_one_letter_code
_entity_poly.pdbx_strand_id
1 'polypeptide(L)'
;LVEDGLGSSEASELLCRAIFALDVYQVLCGCDMVVASLNGRVPDEGTVSEVAMAWARGRPVVGYKSDSRSLLGGEDNPLLTGLFDFHLCGTLEEAVDGACAFREDIEKGKRFSVKREEDLAFSVALGKRIWERLQENEDLREVVKLIANSLAEPLAK
;
A
#
# COMPACT_ATOMS: atom_id res chain seq x y z
N LEU A 1 -1.73 -3.07 -34.60
CA LEU A 1 -3.06 -2.44 -34.39
C LEU A 1 -3.33 -1.35 -35.43
N VAL A 2 -2.63 -0.21 -35.41
CA VAL A 2 -2.83 0.84 -36.44
C VAL A 2 -2.40 0.35 -37.83
N GLU A 3 -1.27 -0.35 -37.92
CA GLU A 3 -0.79 -1.02 -39.15
C GLU A 3 -1.76 -2.12 -39.63
N ASP A 4 -2.64 -2.62 -38.76
CA ASP A 4 -3.66 -3.63 -39.06
C ASP A 4 -5.02 -3.00 -39.42
N GLY A 5 -5.08 -1.67 -39.62
CA GLY A 5 -6.26 -0.96 -40.10
C GLY A 5 -7.18 -0.37 -39.02
N LEU A 6 -6.83 -0.46 -37.74
CA LEU A 6 -7.59 0.19 -36.67
C LEU A 6 -7.34 1.71 -36.64
N GLY A 7 -8.38 2.47 -36.31
CA GLY A 7 -8.24 3.90 -36.04
C GLY A 7 -7.32 4.13 -34.84
N SER A 8 -6.53 5.22 -34.86
CA SER A 8 -5.55 5.50 -33.78
C SER A 8 -6.20 5.57 -32.38
N SER A 9 -7.40 6.14 -32.27
CA SER A 9 -8.14 6.18 -31.00
C SER A 9 -8.55 4.79 -30.52
N GLU A 10 -9.05 3.96 -31.43
CA GLU A 10 -9.50 2.58 -31.14
C GLU A 10 -8.32 1.68 -30.76
N ALA A 11 -7.20 1.82 -31.47
CA ALA A 11 -5.96 1.12 -31.15
C ALA A 11 -5.43 1.52 -29.76
N SER A 12 -5.51 2.80 -29.40
CA SER A 12 -5.10 3.28 -28.08
C SER A 12 -6.00 2.71 -26.97
N GLU A 13 -7.31 2.70 -27.16
CA GLU A 13 -8.26 2.14 -26.18
C GLU A 13 -8.00 0.65 -25.94
N LEU A 14 -7.84 -0.13 -27.02
CA LEU A 14 -7.53 -1.55 -26.93
C LEU A 14 -6.20 -1.80 -26.22
N LEU A 15 -5.18 -1.00 -26.51
CA LEU A 15 -3.88 -1.11 -25.86
C LEU A 15 -3.98 -0.83 -24.35
N CYS A 16 -4.66 0.25 -23.95
CA CYS A 16 -4.86 0.56 -22.53
C CYS A 16 -5.57 -0.59 -21.78
N ARG A 17 -6.61 -1.18 -22.39
CA ARG A 17 -7.33 -2.32 -21.80
C ARG A 17 -6.46 -3.58 -21.70
N ALA A 18 -5.60 -3.82 -22.68
CA ALA A 18 -4.67 -4.94 -22.68
C ALA A 18 -3.60 -4.77 -21.59
N ILE A 19 -3.03 -3.57 -21.45
CA ILE A 19 -2.05 -3.24 -20.39
C ILE A 19 -2.69 -3.45 -19.02
N PHE A 20 -3.85 -2.83 -18.77
CA PHE A 20 -4.57 -3.01 -17.50
C PHE A 20 -4.85 -4.48 -17.18
N ALA A 21 -5.31 -5.27 -18.16
CA ALA A 21 -5.58 -6.68 -17.95
C ALA A 21 -4.31 -7.49 -17.61
N LEU A 22 -3.19 -7.18 -18.27
CA LEU A 22 -1.90 -7.82 -18.01
C LEU A 22 -1.37 -7.47 -16.62
N ASP A 23 -1.37 -6.19 -16.25
CA ASP A 23 -0.85 -5.70 -14.97
C ASP A 23 -1.68 -6.27 -13.82
N VAL A 24 -3.01 -6.27 -13.93
CA VAL A 24 -3.91 -6.91 -12.96
C VAL A 24 -3.60 -8.40 -12.82
N TYR A 25 -3.38 -9.12 -13.91
CA TYR A 25 -3.02 -10.53 -13.84
C TYR A 25 -1.66 -10.72 -13.17
N GLN A 26 -0.64 -9.93 -13.51
CA GLN A 26 0.70 -10.05 -12.93
C GLN A 26 0.66 -9.79 -11.42
N VAL A 27 0.01 -8.71 -10.99
CA VAL A 27 -0.10 -8.32 -9.58
C VAL A 27 -0.94 -9.30 -8.78
N LEU A 28 -2.07 -9.78 -9.34
CA LEU A 28 -3.01 -10.61 -8.58
C LEU A 28 -2.78 -12.11 -8.70
N CYS A 29 -2.09 -12.57 -9.74
CA CYS A 29 -1.94 -13.99 -10.06
C CYS A 29 -0.51 -14.39 -10.42
N GLY A 30 0.23 -13.54 -11.13
CA GLY A 30 1.53 -13.86 -11.71
C GLY A 30 2.71 -13.79 -10.74
N CYS A 31 2.62 -12.97 -9.70
CA CYS A 31 3.65 -12.85 -8.66
C CYS A 31 3.18 -13.43 -7.31
N ASP A 32 4.12 -13.64 -6.40
CA ASP A 32 3.85 -14.02 -5.00
C ASP A 32 3.74 -12.80 -4.08
N MET A 33 4.44 -11.71 -4.43
CA MET A 33 4.51 -10.45 -3.68
C MET A 33 4.85 -9.28 -4.61
N VAL A 34 4.69 -8.05 -4.09
CA VAL A 34 5.07 -6.81 -4.80
C VAL A 34 6.16 -6.09 -4.03
N VAL A 35 7.23 -5.69 -4.72
CA VAL A 35 8.22 -4.74 -4.21
C VAL A 35 8.01 -3.41 -4.94
N ALA A 36 7.63 -2.37 -4.20
CA ALA A 36 7.19 -1.10 -4.74
C ALA A 36 8.22 0.00 -4.52
N SER A 37 8.69 0.60 -5.62
CA SER A 37 9.53 1.80 -5.56
C SER A 37 8.66 3.04 -5.38
N LEU A 38 8.78 3.70 -4.22
CA LEU A 38 8.06 4.93 -3.88
C LEU A 38 8.89 6.20 -4.18
N ASN A 39 9.99 6.07 -4.89
CA ASN A 39 10.88 7.19 -5.23
C ASN A 39 10.16 8.28 -6.05
N GLY A 40 10.65 9.52 -5.92
CA GLY A 40 9.98 10.72 -6.45
C GLY A 40 9.23 11.52 -5.38
N ARG A 41 8.92 12.78 -5.68
CA ARG A 41 8.23 13.69 -4.72
C ARG A 41 6.86 13.15 -4.29
N VAL A 42 6.18 12.50 -5.21
CA VAL A 42 4.92 11.78 -5.00
C VAL A 42 5.11 10.43 -5.70
N PRO A 43 4.81 9.31 -5.03
CA PRO A 43 4.88 8.00 -5.66
C PRO A 43 4.00 7.93 -6.91
N ASP A 44 4.46 7.15 -7.89
CA ASP A 44 3.77 6.98 -9.16
C ASP A 44 2.37 6.38 -8.96
N GLU A 45 1.37 6.93 -9.66
CA GLU A 45 -0.03 6.54 -9.51
C GLU A 45 -0.30 5.09 -9.96
N GLY A 46 0.47 4.60 -10.94
CA GLY A 46 0.46 3.20 -11.35
C GLY A 46 0.95 2.30 -10.23
N THR A 47 2.12 2.62 -9.66
CA THR A 47 2.68 1.90 -8.51
C THR A 47 1.70 1.86 -7.33
N VAL A 48 1.09 3.00 -6.98
CA VAL A 48 0.12 3.07 -5.87
C VAL A 48 -1.10 2.19 -6.15
N SER A 49 -1.59 2.18 -7.40
CA SER A 49 -2.74 1.37 -7.81
C SER A 49 -2.44 -0.13 -7.71
N GLU A 50 -1.27 -0.56 -8.18
CA GLU A 50 -0.83 -1.96 -8.12
C GLU A 50 -0.65 -2.43 -6.67
N VAL A 51 0.02 -1.63 -5.83
CA VAL A 51 0.20 -1.93 -4.40
C VAL A 51 -1.15 -2.05 -3.70
N ALA A 52 -2.08 -1.14 -3.96
CA ALA A 52 -3.41 -1.20 -3.36
C ALA A 52 -4.16 -2.48 -3.76
N MET A 53 -4.08 -2.90 -5.03
CA MET A 53 -4.69 -4.15 -5.51
C MET A 53 -4.05 -5.38 -4.84
N ALA A 54 -2.72 -5.45 -4.80
CA ALA A 54 -1.97 -6.52 -4.15
C ALA A 54 -2.33 -6.60 -2.66
N TRP A 55 -2.22 -5.46 -1.97
CA TRP A 55 -2.54 -5.33 -0.56
C TRP A 55 -3.97 -5.76 -0.30
N ALA A 56 -4.97 -5.26 -1.05
CA ALA A 56 -6.37 -5.63 -0.87
C ALA A 56 -6.63 -7.14 -1.02
N ARG A 57 -5.77 -7.86 -1.78
CA ARG A 57 -5.86 -9.30 -1.96
C ARG A 57 -5.06 -10.13 -0.96
N GLY A 58 -4.50 -9.50 0.07
CA GLY A 58 -3.70 -10.17 1.07
C GLY A 58 -2.27 -10.46 0.61
N ARG A 59 -1.84 -9.94 -0.54
CA ARG A 59 -0.48 -10.20 -1.03
C ARG A 59 0.52 -9.37 -0.23
N PRO A 60 1.69 -9.94 0.12
CA PRO A 60 2.76 -9.17 0.73
C PRO A 60 3.21 -8.03 -0.18
N VAL A 61 3.44 -6.87 0.43
CA VAL A 61 3.97 -5.68 -0.24
C VAL A 61 5.19 -5.18 0.54
N VAL A 62 6.27 -4.89 -0.17
CA VAL A 62 7.51 -4.32 0.38
C VAL A 62 7.69 -2.94 -0.23
N GLY A 63 7.73 -1.90 0.60
CA GLY A 63 7.92 -0.53 0.14
C GLY A 63 9.39 -0.14 0.18
N TYR A 64 9.89 0.49 -0.89
CA TYR A 64 11.25 1.00 -0.99
C TYR A 64 11.25 2.50 -1.29
N LYS A 65 12.02 3.27 -0.53
CA LYS A 65 12.14 4.72 -0.66
C LYS A 65 13.54 5.18 -0.27
N SER A 66 14.31 5.64 -1.25
CA SER A 66 15.64 6.24 -1.06
C SER A 66 15.69 7.74 -1.36
N ASP A 67 14.60 8.28 -1.90
CA ASP A 67 14.45 9.71 -2.21
C ASP A 67 13.88 10.47 -1.00
N SER A 68 14.65 11.43 -0.47
CA SER A 68 14.26 12.24 0.69
C SER A 68 13.27 13.36 0.35
N ARG A 69 12.92 13.54 -0.92
CA ARG A 69 11.92 14.52 -1.35
C ARG A 69 10.54 13.90 -1.18
N SER A 70 9.80 14.34 -0.18
CA SER A 70 8.41 13.92 0.04
C SER A 70 7.50 15.13 0.24
N LEU A 71 6.22 14.98 -0.08
CA LEU A 71 5.24 16.07 -0.10
C LEU A 71 4.94 16.64 1.30
N LEU A 72 4.96 15.82 2.36
CA LEU A 72 4.50 16.18 3.70
C LEU A 72 5.68 16.35 4.67
N GLY A 73 6.51 17.38 4.45
CA GLY A 73 7.61 17.68 5.38
C GLY A 73 8.67 16.58 5.49
N GLY A 74 8.83 15.77 4.45
CA GLY A 74 9.73 14.60 4.44
C GLY A 74 9.00 13.26 4.47
N GLU A 75 7.70 13.25 4.78
CA GLU A 75 6.88 12.04 4.82
C GLU A 75 6.03 11.84 3.56
N ASP A 76 5.78 10.57 3.22
CA ASP A 76 4.79 10.16 2.22
C ASP A 76 3.37 10.17 2.80
N ASN A 77 2.36 10.04 1.93
CA ASN A 77 0.96 10.01 2.35
C ASN A 77 0.71 8.86 3.36
N PRO A 78 0.13 9.13 4.56
CA PRO A 78 -0.13 8.09 5.57
C PRO A 78 -1.04 6.95 5.11
N LEU A 79 -1.92 7.17 4.12
CA LEU A 79 -2.71 6.10 3.53
C LEU A 79 -1.86 5.15 2.69
N LEU A 80 -0.77 5.64 2.10
CA LEU A 80 0.18 4.82 1.35
C LEU A 80 1.13 4.11 2.31
N THR A 81 1.74 4.81 3.25
CA THR A 81 2.67 4.18 4.21
C THR A 81 1.97 3.16 5.09
N GLY A 82 0.68 3.34 5.39
CA GLY A 82 -0.15 2.35 6.06
C GLY A 82 -0.31 1.03 5.29
N LEU A 83 -0.15 1.00 3.96
CA LEU A 83 -0.15 -0.26 3.18
C LEU A 83 1.09 -1.12 3.47
N PHE A 84 2.15 -0.51 4.01
CA PHE A 84 3.41 -1.15 4.36
C PHE A 84 3.62 -1.21 5.89
N ASP A 85 2.53 -1.14 6.66
CA ASP A 85 2.56 -1.08 8.13
C ASP A 85 3.48 0.04 8.66
N PHE A 86 3.60 1.15 7.93
CA PHE A 86 4.50 2.27 8.21
C PHE A 86 6.00 1.91 8.22
N HIS A 87 6.39 0.79 7.60
CA HIS A 87 7.79 0.38 7.44
C HIS A 87 8.19 0.43 5.96
N LEU A 88 9.13 1.31 5.62
CA LEU A 88 9.71 1.42 4.28
C LEU A 88 11.21 1.13 4.34
N CYS A 89 11.70 0.37 3.36
CA CYS A 89 13.11 0.11 3.16
C CYS A 89 13.79 1.36 2.58
N GLY A 90 14.91 1.78 3.17
CA GLY A 90 15.72 2.91 2.74
C GLY A 90 16.69 2.58 1.61
N THR A 91 17.00 1.29 1.43
CA THR A 91 17.92 0.78 0.41
C THR A 91 17.30 -0.36 -0.40
N LEU A 92 17.86 -0.63 -1.59
CA LEU A 92 17.43 -1.76 -2.40
C LEU A 92 17.76 -3.08 -1.72
N GLU A 93 18.87 -3.15 -1.01
CA GLU A 93 19.30 -4.31 -0.24
C GLU A 93 18.28 -4.66 0.84
N GLU A 94 17.82 -3.68 1.61
CA GLU A 94 16.75 -3.88 2.61
C GLU A 94 15.44 -4.36 1.97
N ALA A 95 15.10 -3.84 0.78
CA ALA A 95 13.91 -4.28 0.06
C ALA A 95 14.03 -5.73 -0.42
N VAL A 96 15.21 -6.13 -0.89
CA VAL A 96 15.52 -7.51 -1.28
C VAL A 96 15.46 -8.44 -0.06
N ASP A 97 16.02 -8.03 1.07
CA ASP A 97 15.99 -8.79 2.32
C ASP A 97 14.54 -8.98 2.81
N GLY A 98 13.72 -7.93 2.77
CA GLY A 98 12.30 -7.99 3.07
C GLY A 98 11.54 -8.96 2.16
N ALA A 99 11.81 -8.93 0.85
CA ALA A 99 11.22 -9.86 -0.10
C ALA A 99 11.67 -11.31 0.15
N CYS A 100 12.95 -11.53 0.49
CA CYS A 100 13.46 -12.85 0.84
C CYS A 100 12.78 -13.41 2.10
N ALA A 101 12.59 -12.57 3.14
CA ALA A 101 11.90 -12.96 4.36
C ALA A 101 10.45 -13.39 4.09
N PHE A 102 9.71 -12.64 3.26
CA PHE A 102 8.37 -13.04 2.85
C PHE A 102 8.38 -14.34 2.03
N ARG A 103 9.37 -14.55 1.17
CA ARG A 103 9.47 -15.79 0.38
C ARG A 103 9.69 -16.99 1.29
N GLU A 104 10.58 -16.88 2.27
CA GLU A 104 10.77 -17.95 3.25
C GLU A 104 9.49 -18.26 4.04
N ASP A 105 8.74 -17.23 4.42
CA ASP A 105 7.45 -17.37 5.06
C ASP A 105 6.46 -18.17 4.18
N ILE A 106 6.40 -17.85 2.88
CA ILE A 106 5.56 -18.57 1.89
C ILE A 106 6.00 -20.03 1.78
N GLU A 107 7.31 -20.28 1.64
CA GLU A 107 7.88 -21.63 1.55
C GLU A 107 7.60 -22.47 2.80
N LYS A 108 7.58 -21.84 3.98
CA LYS A 108 7.18 -22.45 5.26
C LYS A 108 5.66 -22.65 5.39
N GLY A 109 4.89 -22.28 4.37
CA GLY A 109 3.44 -22.46 4.29
C GLY A 109 2.62 -21.37 4.98
N LYS A 110 3.24 -20.23 5.35
CA LYS A 110 2.51 -19.08 5.87
C LYS A 110 1.57 -18.58 4.78
N ARG A 111 0.28 -18.51 5.11
CA ARG A 111 -0.73 -17.87 4.26
C ARG A 111 -0.95 -16.46 4.76
N PHE A 112 -0.85 -15.50 3.88
CA PHE A 112 -1.21 -14.12 4.19
C PHE A 112 -2.73 -13.99 4.15
N SER A 113 -3.26 -13.30 5.16
CA SER A 113 -4.70 -13.12 5.29
C SER A 113 -5.24 -12.33 4.11
N VAL A 114 -6.28 -12.87 3.47
CA VAL A 114 -7.11 -12.12 2.51
C VAL A 114 -8.17 -11.30 3.26
N LYS A 115 -8.31 -11.49 4.58
CA LYS A 115 -9.32 -10.85 5.40
C LYS A 115 -8.85 -9.48 5.88
N ARG A 116 -8.73 -8.54 4.94
CA ARG A 116 -8.34 -7.15 5.25
C ARG A 116 -9.30 -6.44 6.20
N GLU A 117 -10.54 -6.91 6.32
CA GLU A 117 -11.47 -6.41 7.34
C GLU A 117 -10.95 -6.63 8.76
N GLU A 118 -10.31 -7.78 9.02
CA GLU A 118 -9.72 -8.08 10.33
C GLU A 118 -8.47 -7.20 10.56
N ASP A 119 -7.61 -7.07 9.55
CA ASP A 119 -6.40 -6.22 9.60
C ASP A 119 -6.76 -4.73 9.81
N LEU A 120 -7.86 -4.26 9.22
CA LEU A 120 -8.33 -2.88 9.33
C LEU A 120 -9.18 -2.61 10.56
N ALA A 121 -9.60 -3.64 11.31
CA ALA A 121 -10.55 -3.49 12.40
C ALA A 121 -10.08 -2.46 13.44
N PHE A 122 -8.79 -2.48 13.79
CA PHE A 122 -8.20 -1.50 14.69
C PHE A 122 -8.28 -0.08 14.11
N SER A 123 -7.82 0.12 12.87
CA SER A 123 -7.81 1.44 12.21
C SER A 123 -9.22 2.02 12.05
N VAL A 124 -10.21 1.18 11.72
CA VAL A 124 -11.62 1.56 11.63
C VAL A 124 -12.16 1.97 13.01
N ALA A 125 -11.91 1.17 14.04
CA ALA A 125 -12.37 1.47 15.40
C ALA A 125 -11.73 2.77 15.95
N LEU A 126 -10.42 2.94 15.75
CA LEU A 126 -9.71 4.15 16.14
C LEU A 126 -10.21 5.38 15.36
N GLY A 127 -10.35 5.26 14.04
CA GLY A 127 -10.87 6.32 13.18
C GLY A 127 -12.27 6.77 13.60
N LYS A 128 -13.16 5.82 13.92
CA LYS A 128 -14.49 6.13 14.47
C LYS A 128 -14.41 6.93 15.76
N ARG A 129 -13.59 6.51 16.73
CA ARG A 129 -13.42 7.21 18.02
C ARG A 129 -12.85 8.62 17.84
N ILE A 130 -11.90 8.80 16.93
CA ILE A 130 -11.35 10.11 16.57
C ILE A 130 -12.45 11.00 15.97
N TRP A 131 -13.20 10.47 15.00
CA TRP A 131 -14.29 11.20 14.35
C TRP A 131 -15.36 11.64 15.33
N GLU A 132 -15.87 10.74 16.17
CA GLU A 132 -16.87 11.06 17.20
C GLU A 132 -16.37 12.16 18.15
N ARG A 133 -15.11 12.07 18.61
CA ARG A 133 -14.54 13.08 19.50
C ARG A 133 -14.41 14.45 18.83
N LEU A 134 -14.03 14.50 17.56
CA LEU A 134 -13.95 15.75 16.79
C LEU A 134 -15.33 16.39 16.58
N GLN A 135 -16.40 15.61 16.55
CA GLN A 135 -17.78 16.14 16.47
C GLN A 135 -18.28 16.68 17.81
N GLU A 136 -17.86 16.08 18.92
CA GLU A 136 -18.30 16.45 20.28
C GLU A 136 -17.51 17.61 20.90
N ASN A 137 -16.24 17.80 20.53
CA ASN A 137 -15.34 18.77 21.15
C ASN A 137 -14.33 19.34 20.15
N GLU A 138 -14.17 20.68 20.15
CA GLU A 138 -13.09 21.36 19.41
C GLU A 138 -11.72 21.28 20.14
N ASP A 139 -11.63 20.76 21.37
CA ASP A 139 -10.34 20.64 22.07
C ASP A 139 -9.51 19.46 21.54
N LEU A 140 -8.59 19.79 20.63
CA LEU A 140 -7.64 18.87 20.03
C LEU A 140 -6.77 18.12 21.06
N ARG A 141 -6.58 18.61 22.28
CA ARG A 141 -5.76 17.94 23.30
C ARG A 141 -6.35 16.60 23.73
N GLU A 142 -7.68 16.51 23.79
CA GLU A 142 -8.36 15.27 24.14
C GLU A 142 -8.29 14.23 23.00
N VAL A 143 -8.29 14.70 21.75
CA VAL A 143 -8.05 13.84 20.57
C VAL A 143 -6.62 13.31 20.59
N VAL A 144 -5.63 14.15 20.88
CA VAL A 144 -4.22 13.72 20.98
C VAL A 144 -4.02 12.68 22.08
N LYS A 145 -4.61 12.88 23.27
CA LYS A 145 -4.57 11.87 24.35
C LYS A 145 -5.21 10.56 23.92
N LEU A 146 -6.34 10.61 23.22
CA LEU A 146 -7.03 9.42 22.71
C LEU A 146 -6.14 8.64 21.72
N ILE A 147 -5.49 9.34 20.80
CA ILE A 147 -4.57 8.73 19.83
C ILE A 147 -3.38 8.10 20.56
N ALA A 148 -2.71 8.85 21.44
CA ALA A 148 -1.54 8.39 22.17
C ALA A 148 -1.85 7.13 23.00
N ASN A 149 -2.97 7.11 23.72
CA ASN A 149 -3.36 5.95 24.52
C ASN A 149 -3.71 4.73 23.67
N SER A 150 -4.28 4.93 22.48
CA SER A 150 -4.69 3.82 21.60
C SER A 150 -3.53 3.22 20.81
N LEU A 151 -2.48 4.01 20.54
CA LEU A 151 -1.28 3.57 19.82
C LEU A 151 -0.12 3.16 20.74
N ALA A 152 -0.21 3.44 22.04
CA ALA A 152 0.81 3.05 23.03
C ALA A 152 0.73 1.56 23.44
N GLU A 153 -0.40 0.89 23.20
CA GLU A 153 -0.46 -0.56 23.29
C GLU A 153 0.26 -1.17 22.07
N PRO A 154 1.21 -2.11 22.25
CA PRO A 154 1.89 -2.72 21.12
C PRO A 154 0.84 -3.38 20.21
N LEU A 155 0.86 -3.02 18.93
CA LEU A 155 0.10 -3.71 17.88
C LEU A 155 0.32 -5.21 18.05
N ALA A 156 -0.67 -5.92 18.61
CA ALA A 156 -0.58 -7.35 18.84
C ALA A 156 -0.45 -8.02 17.46
N LYS A 157 0.75 -8.54 17.18
CA LYS A 157 1.06 -9.32 15.99
C LYS A 157 0.33 -10.66 16.00
#